data_AF-A0A9W7B5H3-F1
#
_entry.id   AF-A0A9W7B5H3-F1
#
_cell.length_a   1.000
_cell.length_b   1.000
_cell.length_c   1.000
_cell.angle_alpha   90.00
_cell.angle_beta   90.00
_cell.angle_gamma   90.00
#
_symmetry.space_group_name_H-M   'P 1'
#
loop_
_entity.id
_entity.type
_entity.pdbx_description
1 polymer ?
#
loop_
_entity_poly.entity_id
_entity_poly.type
_entity_poly.pdbx_seq_one_letter_code
_entity_poly.pdbx_strand_id
1 'polypeptide(L)'
;MASWTTIKSIPKVYPLAFGVVFSTFKTSFSDLLVQKTVEKRENIDWRRNAAFATFGCFYLGGVQYGLYVKLFRKWFPTSTTFPGKTLAQKAKDKVGMKETGYQVFIDQFVHHPFSYFPVFYATKEIVQHGADADIKRAVFTDYFGTNMKEDVIALWKVWLPSTVLNFAFMPMWGRIPWVASTSLIWTCILSMMRGGNDQVVMDENEIVGPHVSGKTMKIYSGEYSPRLCPIELDPHLSHVVVSASGKDKGGIVSRMAASVAAAGGNLTTSKMHRLGDQFIILMHVSYDKEKVRHLDLLQSIRNTSEDLVIKINTIQPRKTNVREKAPEVLFNLHSIGPDRKGVVAQYAEAFHKHDINIEHLSSDLKVVNGERVFVVDIDGSDFNGRANIEEFKDKLETIKKDLEVKTAKLKVSNKDPSAE
;
A
#
# COMPACT_ATOMS: atom_id res chain seq x y z
N MET A 1 37.81 -27.27 -10.19
CA MET A 1 38.02 -25.81 -10.07
C MET A 1 37.94 -25.19 -11.45
N ALA A 2 36.79 -24.63 -11.84
CA ALA A 2 36.67 -23.92 -13.12
C ALA A 2 37.65 -22.74 -13.10
N SER A 3 38.58 -22.70 -14.04
CA SER A 3 39.63 -21.69 -14.05
C SER A 3 39.01 -20.31 -14.27
N TRP A 4 39.60 -19.28 -13.66
CA TRP A 4 39.20 -17.88 -13.77
C TRP A 4 39.06 -17.39 -15.23
N THR A 5 39.75 -18.05 -16.17
CA THR A 5 39.63 -17.85 -17.61
C THR A 5 38.30 -18.33 -18.18
N THR A 6 37.76 -19.46 -17.74
CA THR A 6 36.42 -19.95 -18.13
C THR A 6 35.31 -19.02 -17.61
N ILE A 7 35.45 -18.51 -16.38
CA ILE A 7 34.47 -17.56 -15.81
C ILE A 7 34.43 -16.25 -16.60
N LYS A 8 35.59 -15.77 -17.07
CA LYS A 8 35.70 -14.57 -17.93
C LYS A 8 35.18 -14.77 -19.36
N SER A 9 35.15 -16.01 -19.87
CA SER A 9 34.67 -16.28 -21.24
C SER A 9 33.14 -16.42 -21.32
N ILE A 10 32.46 -16.82 -20.24
CA ILE A 10 31.00 -17.05 -20.23
C ILE A 10 30.20 -15.83 -20.72
N PRO A 11 30.45 -14.58 -20.25
CA PRO A 11 29.71 -13.42 -20.73
C PRO A 11 29.94 -13.10 -22.22
N LYS A 12 31.07 -13.53 -22.78
CA LYS A 12 31.43 -13.30 -24.19
C LYS A 12 30.82 -14.35 -25.12
N VAL A 13 30.70 -15.60 -24.66
CA VAL A 13 30.16 -16.72 -25.45
C VAL A 13 28.63 -16.75 -25.37
N TYR A 14 28.05 -16.46 -24.19
CA TYR A 14 26.59 -16.47 -23.97
C TYR A 14 26.09 -15.16 -23.34
N PRO A 15 26.16 -14.02 -24.06
CA PRO A 15 25.84 -12.71 -23.50
C PRO A 15 24.38 -12.57 -23.06
N LEU A 16 23.44 -13.18 -23.79
CA LEU A 16 22.01 -13.16 -23.43
C LEU A 16 21.74 -13.99 -22.17
N ALA A 17 22.24 -15.23 -22.12
CA ALA A 17 22.03 -16.11 -20.97
C ALA A 17 22.64 -15.52 -19.70
N PHE A 18 23.84 -14.93 -19.81
CA PHE A 18 24.46 -14.21 -18.69
C PHE A 18 23.64 -13.00 -18.26
N GLY A 19 23.14 -12.20 -19.21
CA GLY A 19 22.30 -11.03 -18.92
C GLY A 19 21.00 -11.38 -18.20
N VAL A 20 20.34 -12.47 -18.60
CA VAL A 20 19.13 -13.00 -17.95
C VAL A 20 19.43 -13.44 -16.53
N VAL A 21 20.40 -14.35 -16.34
CA VAL A 21 20.74 -14.88 -15.02
C VAL A 21 21.16 -13.77 -14.06
N PHE A 22 22.01 -12.87 -14.52
CA PHE A 22 22.47 -11.74 -13.71
C PHE A 22 21.32 -10.81 -13.32
N SER A 23 20.42 -10.49 -14.27
CA SER A 23 19.30 -9.60 -14.01
C SER A 23 18.28 -10.20 -13.05
N THR A 24 17.96 -11.49 -13.19
CA THR A 24 17.10 -12.24 -12.27
C THR A 24 17.67 -12.26 -10.86
N PHE A 25 18.96 -12.60 -10.73
CA PHE A 25 19.61 -12.62 -9.42
C PHE A 25 19.62 -11.23 -8.78
N LYS A 26 19.98 -10.19 -9.54
CA LYS A 26 20.01 -8.81 -9.06
C LYS A 26 18.64 -8.37 -8.55
N THR A 27 17.56 -8.59 -9.31
CA THR A 27 16.24 -8.12 -8.91
C THR A 27 15.68 -8.88 -7.72
N SER A 28 15.86 -10.21 -7.68
CA SER A 28 15.50 -11.02 -6.51
C SER A 28 16.29 -10.61 -5.27
N PHE A 29 17.62 -10.40 -5.39
CA PHE A 29 18.47 -9.98 -4.29
C PHE A 29 18.12 -8.59 -3.75
N SER A 30 17.91 -7.61 -4.65
CA SER A 30 17.48 -6.26 -4.25
C SER A 30 16.19 -6.28 -3.46
N ASP A 31 15.22 -7.08 -3.88
CA ASP A 31 13.94 -7.21 -3.19
C ASP A 31 14.09 -7.89 -1.82
N LEU A 32 14.86 -8.99 -1.72
CA LEU A 32 15.16 -9.63 -0.43
C LEU A 32 15.87 -8.69 0.55
N LEU A 33 16.81 -7.88 0.02
CA LEU A 33 17.52 -6.89 0.81
C LEU A 33 16.52 -5.89 1.40
N VAL A 34 15.63 -5.32 0.59
CA VAL A 34 14.61 -4.36 1.06
C VAL A 34 13.71 -4.98 2.12
N GLN A 35 13.17 -6.19 1.85
CA GLN A 35 12.27 -6.86 2.79
C GLN A 35 12.92 -7.10 4.16
N LYS A 36 14.21 -7.45 4.18
CA LYS A 36 14.93 -7.79 5.41
C LYS A 36 15.53 -6.57 6.13
N THR A 37 16.13 -5.63 5.40
CA THR A 37 16.88 -4.52 6.02
C THR A 37 16.05 -3.26 6.19
N VAL A 38 15.16 -2.96 5.24
CA VAL A 38 14.33 -1.75 5.27
C VAL A 38 13.01 -2.04 5.98
N GLU A 39 12.29 -3.06 5.51
CA GLU A 39 10.95 -3.39 6.04
C GLU A 39 11.00 -4.25 7.31
N LYS A 40 12.16 -4.84 7.64
CA LYS A 40 12.38 -5.68 8.83
C LYS A 40 11.30 -6.75 9.04
N ARG A 41 10.82 -7.36 7.94
CA ARG A 41 9.80 -8.41 8.02
C ARG A 41 10.37 -9.67 8.68
N GLU A 42 9.60 -10.26 9.60
CA GLU A 42 9.95 -11.58 10.17
C GLU A 42 9.80 -12.70 9.13
N ASN A 43 8.81 -12.60 8.25
CA ASN A 43 8.55 -13.55 7.16
C ASN A 43 8.78 -12.91 5.79
N ILE A 44 9.54 -13.60 4.94
CA ILE A 44 9.83 -13.16 3.57
C ILE A 44 8.61 -13.41 2.67
N ASP A 45 8.22 -12.37 1.93
CA ASP A 45 7.20 -12.45 0.88
C ASP A 45 7.83 -12.99 -0.40
N TRP A 46 7.69 -14.31 -0.58
CA TRP A 46 8.20 -15.02 -1.74
C TRP A 46 7.41 -14.76 -3.01
N ARG A 47 6.12 -14.37 -2.93
CA ARG A 47 5.31 -14.02 -4.11
C ARG A 47 5.77 -12.69 -4.69
N ARG A 48 6.00 -11.70 -3.84
CA ARG A 48 6.66 -10.44 -4.23
C ARG A 48 8.04 -10.71 -4.83
N ASN A 49 8.85 -11.54 -4.18
CA ASN A 49 10.19 -11.84 -4.70
C ASN A 49 10.13 -12.51 -6.08
N ALA A 50 9.18 -13.43 -6.28
CA ALA A 50 8.93 -14.05 -7.56
C ALA A 50 8.53 -13.03 -8.64
N ALA A 51 7.78 -11.98 -8.31
CA ALA A 51 7.43 -10.91 -9.25
C ALA A 51 8.67 -10.15 -9.72
N PHE A 52 9.57 -9.78 -8.79
CA PHE A 52 10.84 -9.14 -9.13
C PHE A 52 11.79 -10.05 -9.90
N ALA A 53 11.86 -11.33 -9.55
CA ALA A 53 12.66 -12.33 -10.27
C ALA A 53 12.14 -12.53 -11.71
N THR A 54 10.83 -12.63 -11.88
CA THR A 54 10.16 -12.78 -13.18
C THR A 54 10.39 -11.55 -14.05
N PHE A 55 10.18 -10.36 -13.50
CA PHE A 55 10.45 -9.11 -14.22
C PHE A 55 11.93 -8.97 -14.62
N GLY A 56 12.85 -9.33 -13.72
CA GLY A 56 14.29 -9.36 -14.00
C GLY A 56 14.68 -10.34 -15.10
N CYS A 57 14.07 -11.53 -15.10
CA CYS A 57 14.31 -12.58 -16.08
C CYS A 57 13.85 -12.15 -17.48
N PHE A 58 12.56 -11.85 -17.62
CA PHE A 58 11.94 -11.64 -18.93
C PHE A 58 12.20 -10.25 -19.48
N TYR A 59 11.98 -9.21 -18.66
CA TYR A 59 12.07 -7.84 -19.15
C TYR A 59 13.51 -7.32 -19.15
N LEU A 60 14.18 -7.29 -18.00
CA LEU A 60 15.55 -6.76 -17.92
C LEU A 60 16.58 -7.65 -18.63
N GLY A 61 16.41 -8.97 -18.52
CA GLY A 61 17.29 -9.96 -19.14
C GLY A 61 17.08 -10.12 -20.64
N GLY A 62 15.82 -10.28 -21.06
CA GLY A 62 15.45 -10.55 -22.45
C GLY A 62 15.17 -9.30 -23.27
N VAL A 63 14.06 -8.62 -22.95
CA VAL A 63 13.52 -7.49 -23.75
C VAL A 63 14.51 -6.33 -23.79
N GLN A 64 15.03 -5.93 -22.64
CA GLN A 64 15.95 -4.82 -22.48
C GLN A 64 17.30 -5.11 -23.17
N TYR A 65 17.78 -6.36 -23.15
CA TYR A 65 18.95 -6.75 -23.94
C TYR A 65 18.70 -6.54 -25.44
N GLY A 66 17.55 -6.99 -25.95
CA GLY A 66 17.16 -6.76 -27.34
C GLY A 66 17.10 -5.28 -27.70
N LEU A 67 16.49 -4.47 -26.83
CA LEU A 67 16.32 -3.03 -27.04
C LEU A 67 17.66 -2.28 -27.05
N TYR A 68 18.52 -2.47 -26.05
CA TYR A 68 19.79 -1.75 -25.99
C TYR A 68 20.87 -2.31 -26.93
N VAL A 69 20.97 -3.64 -27.06
CA VAL A 69 22.08 -4.26 -27.83
C VAL A 69 21.78 -4.28 -29.32
N LYS A 70 20.51 -4.50 -29.73
CA LYS A 70 20.14 -4.60 -31.15
C LYS A 70 19.53 -3.30 -31.68
N LEU A 71 18.48 -2.76 -31.04
CA LEU A 71 17.79 -1.58 -31.57
C LEU A 71 18.58 -0.29 -31.38
N PHE A 72 19.01 0.02 -30.17
CA PHE A 72 19.68 1.30 -29.89
C PHE A 72 21.04 1.39 -30.61
N ARG A 73 21.76 0.27 -30.72
CA ARG A 73 22.99 0.21 -31.51
C ARG A 73 22.74 0.44 -33.02
N LYS A 74 21.58 0.04 -33.54
CA LYS A 74 21.19 0.28 -34.94
C LYS A 74 20.75 1.73 -35.17
N TRP A 75 20.04 2.32 -34.23
CA TRP A 75 19.52 3.68 -34.33
C TRP A 75 20.54 4.76 -34.01
N PHE A 76 21.52 4.47 -33.14
CA PHE A 76 22.54 5.42 -32.70
C PHE A 76 23.95 4.79 -32.81
N PRO A 77 24.47 4.59 -34.02
CA PRO A 77 25.77 3.93 -34.22
C PRO A 77 26.94 4.70 -33.59
N THR A 78 26.88 6.04 -33.54
CA THR A 78 27.93 6.91 -32.98
C THR A 78 27.92 6.94 -31.44
N SER A 79 26.80 6.55 -30.80
CA SER A 79 26.68 6.42 -29.34
C SER A 79 27.64 5.40 -28.71
N THR A 80 28.21 4.48 -29.50
CA THR A 80 29.17 3.48 -29.00
C THR A 80 30.59 4.03 -28.89
N THR A 81 30.94 5.03 -29.70
CA THR A 81 32.28 5.63 -29.75
C THR A 81 32.36 6.94 -28.97
N PHE A 82 31.27 7.71 -28.90
CA PHE A 82 31.19 8.96 -28.14
C PHE A 82 31.55 8.83 -26.64
N PRO A 83 31.10 7.79 -25.91
CA PRO A 83 31.46 7.61 -24.51
C PRO A 83 32.98 7.40 -24.35
N GLY A 84 33.66 6.79 -25.31
CA GLY A 84 35.11 6.53 -25.28
C GLY A 84 36.00 7.76 -25.36
N LYS A 85 35.45 8.92 -25.74
CA LYS A 85 36.21 10.15 -25.99
C LYS A 85 36.56 10.90 -24.70
N THR A 86 37.66 11.66 -24.72
CA THR A 86 38.01 12.55 -23.60
C THR A 86 37.02 13.72 -23.49
N LEU A 87 36.96 14.40 -22.34
CA LEU A 87 36.07 15.55 -22.12
C LEU A 87 36.21 16.64 -23.19
N ALA A 88 37.45 16.96 -23.59
CA ALA A 88 37.73 17.94 -24.64
C ALA A 88 37.28 17.49 -26.03
N GLN A 89 37.34 16.18 -26.32
CA GLN A 89 36.86 15.61 -27.57
C GLN A 89 35.33 15.51 -27.61
N LYS A 90 34.69 15.23 -26.47
CA LYS A 90 33.22 15.23 -26.33
C LYS A 90 32.63 16.62 -26.57
N ALA A 91 33.27 17.67 -26.05
CA ALA A 91 32.83 19.06 -26.25
C ALA A 91 32.86 19.48 -27.73
N LYS A 92 33.73 18.88 -28.54
CA LYS A 92 33.85 19.16 -29.99
C LYS A 92 32.94 18.27 -30.84
N ASP A 93 32.51 17.11 -30.33
CA ASP A 93 31.68 16.15 -31.06
C ASP A 93 30.17 16.42 -30.87
N LYS A 94 29.69 17.42 -31.62
CA LYS A 94 28.27 17.82 -31.61
C LYS A 94 27.32 16.71 -32.06
N VAL A 95 27.78 15.81 -32.94
CA VAL A 95 26.95 14.71 -33.48
C VAL A 95 26.77 13.62 -32.43
N GLY A 96 27.86 13.19 -31.79
CA GLY A 96 27.79 12.20 -30.71
C GLY A 96 27.01 12.71 -29.48
N MET A 97 27.11 14.01 -29.17
CA MET A 97 26.33 14.62 -28.10
C MET A 97 24.83 14.64 -28.42
N LYS A 98 24.46 14.93 -29.68
CA LYS A 98 23.07 14.91 -30.15
C LYS A 98 22.48 13.50 -30.12
N GLU A 99 23.21 12.51 -30.64
CA GLU A 99 22.76 11.10 -30.60
C GLU A 99 22.61 10.58 -29.17
N THR A 100 23.56 10.90 -28.27
CA THR A 100 23.48 10.51 -26.86
C THR A 100 22.28 11.19 -26.18
N GLY A 101 22.03 12.46 -26.47
CA GLY A 101 20.86 13.19 -25.99
C GLY A 101 19.55 12.55 -26.45
N TYR A 102 19.44 12.17 -27.73
CA TYR A 102 18.27 11.46 -28.24
C TYR A 102 18.09 10.08 -27.61
N GLN A 103 19.18 9.33 -27.42
CA GLN A 103 19.14 8.04 -26.75
C GLN A 103 18.59 8.17 -25.32
N VAL A 104 19.11 9.13 -24.54
CA VAL A 104 18.64 9.39 -23.17
C VAL A 104 17.18 9.86 -23.18
N PHE A 105 16.80 10.69 -24.15
CA PHE A 105 15.42 11.17 -24.26
C PHE A 105 14.44 10.02 -24.54
N ILE A 106 14.69 9.21 -25.57
CA ILE A 106 13.85 8.06 -25.90
C ILE A 106 13.80 7.10 -24.71
N ASP A 107 14.93 6.89 -24.06
CA ASP A 107 14.99 5.99 -22.91
C ASP A 107 14.13 6.50 -21.73
N GLN A 108 14.35 7.74 -21.30
CA GLN A 108 13.76 8.28 -20.07
C GLN A 108 12.32 8.79 -20.24
N PHE A 109 11.92 9.22 -21.44
CA PHE A 109 10.61 9.81 -21.71
C PHE A 109 9.68 8.89 -22.52
N VAL A 110 10.20 7.89 -23.21
CA VAL A 110 9.37 6.98 -24.02
C VAL A 110 9.42 5.57 -23.45
N HIS A 111 10.59 4.95 -23.44
CA HIS A 111 10.75 3.56 -23.03
C HIS A 111 10.36 3.35 -21.56
N HIS A 112 10.87 4.17 -20.64
CA HIS A 112 10.55 3.97 -19.23
C HIS A 112 9.07 4.21 -18.89
N PRO A 113 8.45 5.33 -19.29
CA PRO A 113 7.05 5.59 -18.95
C PRO A 113 6.05 4.67 -19.65
N PHE A 114 6.30 4.27 -20.90
CA PHE A 114 5.31 3.55 -21.71
C PHE A 114 5.63 2.07 -21.94
N SER A 115 6.79 1.57 -21.51
CA SER A 115 7.13 0.16 -21.64
C SER A 115 7.62 -0.44 -20.31
N TYR A 116 8.64 0.16 -19.69
CA TYR A 116 9.24 -0.40 -18.46
C TYR A 116 8.22 -0.55 -17.33
N PHE A 117 7.56 0.56 -16.96
CA PHE A 117 6.62 0.54 -15.85
C PHE A 117 5.34 -0.24 -16.16
N PRO A 118 4.67 -0.06 -17.32
CA PRO A 118 3.50 -0.88 -17.66
C PRO A 118 3.78 -2.38 -17.58
N VAL A 119 4.94 -2.83 -18.08
CA VAL A 119 5.31 -4.25 -18.02
C VAL A 119 5.64 -4.69 -16.60
N PHE A 120 6.24 -3.84 -15.78
CA PHE A 120 6.46 -4.12 -14.37
C PHE A 120 5.14 -4.34 -13.62
N TYR A 121 4.17 -3.44 -13.78
CA TYR A 121 2.85 -3.56 -13.15
C TYR A 121 2.08 -4.79 -13.65
N ALA A 122 2.12 -5.08 -14.95
CA ALA A 122 1.53 -6.29 -15.50
C ALA A 122 2.17 -7.56 -14.92
N THR A 123 3.50 -7.61 -14.85
CA THR A 123 4.24 -8.75 -14.29
C THR A 123 3.94 -8.94 -12.82
N LYS A 124 3.91 -7.85 -12.06
CA LYS A 124 3.53 -7.84 -10.64
C LYS A 124 2.14 -8.43 -10.44
N GLU A 125 1.15 -7.94 -11.20
CA GLU A 125 -0.24 -8.37 -11.08
C GLU A 125 -0.39 -9.87 -11.37
N ILE A 126 0.22 -10.34 -12.47
CA ILE A 126 0.17 -11.75 -12.88
C ILE A 126 0.78 -12.65 -11.80
N VAL A 127 1.94 -12.28 -11.26
CA VAL A 127 2.65 -13.14 -10.30
C VAL A 127 1.99 -13.13 -8.93
N GLN A 128 1.35 -12.04 -8.52
CA GLN A 128 0.72 -11.92 -7.22
C GLN A 128 -0.67 -12.56 -7.17
N HIS A 129 -1.47 -12.38 -8.23
CA HIS A 129 -2.88 -12.79 -8.27
C HIS A 129 -3.15 -14.03 -9.15
N GLY A 130 -2.17 -14.47 -9.96
CA GLY A 130 -2.29 -15.71 -10.73
C GLY A 130 -3.48 -15.68 -11.69
N ALA A 131 -4.46 -16.56 -11.47
CA ALA A 131 -5.65 -16.70 -12.32
C ALA A 131 -6.60 -15.49 -12.24
N ASP A 132 -6.59 -14.76 -11.13
CA ASP A 132 -7.46 -13.60 -10.89
C ASP A 132 -6.80 -12.26 -11.27
N ALA A 133 -5.68 -12.30 -12.01
CA ALA A 133 -4.91 -11.12 -12.36
C ALA A 133 -5.65 -10.20 -13.35
N ASP A 134 -5.93 -8.97 -12.94
CA ASP A 134 -6.48 -7.93 -13.82
C ASP A 134 -5.37 -6.99 -14.33
N ILE A 135 -4.74 -7.40 -15.43
CA ILE A 135 -3.68 -6.63 -16.08
C ILE A 135 -4.17 -5.25 -16.53
N LYS A 136 -5.44 -5.13 -16.96
CA LYS A 136 -5.96 -3.85 -17.46
C LYS A 136 -6.08 -2.86 -16.31
N ARG A 137 -6.60 -3.29 -15.16
CA ARG A 137 -6.63 -2.48 -13.94
C ARG A 137 -5.22 -2.07 -13.50
N ALA A 138 -4.30 -3.03 -13.41
CA ALA A 138 -2.94 -2.77 -12.96
C ALA A 138 -2.19 -1.74 -13.84
N VAL A 139 -2.37 -1.81 -15.16
CA VAL A 139 -1.67 -0.91 -16.10
C VAL A 139 -2.41 0.42 -16.28
N PHE A 140 -3.70 0.41 -16.57
CA PHE A 140 -4.43 1.63 -16.91
C PHE A 140 -4.94 2.40 -15.70
N THR A 141 -5.44 1.69 -14.69
CA THR A 141 -5.99 2.34 -13.49
C THR A 141 -4.88 2.64 -12.50
N ASP A 142 -4.10 1.63 -12.11
CA ASP A 142 -3.10 1.80 -11.05
C ASP A 142 -1.90 2.59 -11.56
N TYR A 143 -1.27 2.16 -12.65
CA TYR A 143 -0.11 2.88 -13.19
C TYR A 143 -0.50 4.21 -13.88
N PHE A 144 -1.21 4.19 -15.02
CA PHE A 144 -1.50 5.44 -15.77
C PHE A 144 -2.43 6.40 -15.00
N GLY A 145 -3.38 5.87 -14.23
CA GLY A 145 -4.35 6.68 -13.50
C GLY A 145 -3.80 7.29 -12.20
N THR A 146 -2.93 6.59 -11.48
CA THR A 146 -2.50 7.03 -10.14
C THR A 146 -1.00 7.19 -9.97
N ASN A 147 -0.19 6.21 -10.37
CA ASN A 147 1.21 6.11 -9.94
C ASN A 147 2.24 6.65 -10.94
N MET A 148 1.86 6.87 -12.22
CA MET A 148 2.79 7.23 -13.30
C MET A 148 3.65 8.46 -12.97
N LYS A 149 3.04 9.53 -12.42
CA LYS A 149 3.78 10.75 -12.10
C LYS A 149 4.83 10.50 -11.02
N GLU A 150 4.46 9.79 -9.97
CA GLU A 150 5.34 9.48 -8.85
C GLU A 150 6.50 8.56 -9.30
N ASP A 151 6.17 7.50 -10.02
CA ASP A 151 7.14 6.48 -10.48
C ASP A 151 8.16 7.08 -11.46
N VAL A 152 7.69 7.89 -12.41
CA VAL A 152 8.57 8.53 -13.40
C VAL A 152 9.44 9.62 -12.76
N ILE A 153 8.90 10.41 -11.82
CA ILE A 153 9.69 11.42 -11.10
C ILE A 153 10.75 10.74 -10.22
N ALA A 154 10.42 9.64 -9.54
CA ALA A 154 11.38 8.88 -8.74
C ALA A 154 12.49 8.29 -9.63
N LEU A 155 12.13 7.74 -10.79
CA LEU A 155 13.10 7.27 -11.78
C LEU A 155 14.04 8.38 -12.22
N TRP A 156 13.50 9.54 -12.61
CA TRP A 156 14.28 10.66 -13.11
C TRP A 156 15.24 11.22 -12.05
N LYS A 157 14.83 11.26 -10.77
CA LYS A 157 15.71 11.67 -9.66
C LYS A 157 16.94 10.80 -9.52
N VAL A 158 16.86 9.52 -9.91
CA VAL A 158 17.99 8.59 -9.86
C VAL A 158 18.75 8.57 -11.18
N TRP A 159 18.05 8.37 -12.29
CA TRP A 159 18.66 8.08 -13.57
C TRP A 159 19.14 9.31 -14.32
N LEU A 160 18.47 10.47 -14.26
CA LEU A 160 18.96 11.66 -14.96
C LEU A 160 20.30 12.15 -14.39
N PRO A 161 20.46 12.33 -13.06
CA PRO A 161 21.75 12.69 -12.48
C PRO A 161 22.82 11.63 -12.73
N SER A 162 22.47 10.34 -12.55
CA SER A 162 23.40 9.23 -12.78
C SER A 162 23.89 9.19 -14.24
N THR A 163 23.01 9.46 -15.20
CA THR A 163 23.33 9.48 -16.63
C THR A 163 24.26 10.65 -16.97
N VAL A 164 23.99 11.84 -16.43
CA VAL A 164 24.88 13.00 -16.58
C VAL A 164 26.27 12.69 -16.01
N LEU A 165 26.35 12.14 -14.80
CA LEU A 165 27.62 11.78 -14.17
C LEU A 165 28.39 10.72 -14.96
N ASN A 166 27.68 9.72 -15.49
CA ASN A 166 28.27 8.64 -16.27
C ASN A 166 28.86 9.14 -17.60
N PHE A 167 28.12 9.99 -18.32
CA PHE A 167 28.60 10.52 -19.60
C PHE A 167 29.63 11.64 -19.45
N ALA A 168 29.54 12.46 -18.42
CA ALA A 168 30.46 13.57 -18.19
C ALA A 168 31.79 13.09 -17.58
N PHE A 169 31.75 12.34 -16.47
CA PHE A 169 32.92 12.17 -15.61
C PHE A 169 33.48 10.75 -15.53
N MET A 170 32.68 9.72 -15.86
CA MET A 170 33.13 8.34 -15.64
C MET A 170 34.15 7.85 -16.68
N PRO A 171 35.28 7.27 -16.23
CA PRO A 171 36.25 6.62 -17.10
C PRO A 171 35.67 5.34 -17.71
N MET A 172 36.22 4.89 -18.84
CA MET A 172 35.68 3.75 -19.60
C MET A 172 35.48 2.48 -18.78
N TRP A 173 36.39 2.19 -17.85
CA TRP A 173 36.30 1.01 -16.97
C TRP A 173 35.22 1.16 -15.88
N GLY A 174 34.91 2.37 -15.45
CA GLY A 174 34.00 2.65 -14.32
C GLY A 174 32.53 2.73 -14.70
N ARG A 175 32.20 2.84 -16.00
CA ARG A 175 30.81 3.02 -16.46
C ARG A 175 29.89 1.83 -16.21
N ILE A 176 30.36 0.63 -16.53
CA ILE A 176 29.57 -0.59 -16.35
C ILE A 176 29.28 -0.81 -14.86
N PRO A 177 30.28 -0.74 -13.96
CA PRO A 177 30.03 -0.76 -12.51
C PRO A 177 29.07 0.34 -12.02
N TRP A 178 29.20 1.57 -12.52
CA TRP A 178 28.33 2.69 -12.14
C TRP A 178 26.86 2.45 -12.49
N VAL A 179 26.60 2.01 -13.73
CA VAL A 179 25.24 1.69 -14.20
C VAL A 179 24.67 0.50 -13.43
N ALA A 180 25.49 -0.53 -13.17
CA ALA A 180 25.07 -1.68 -12.37
C ALA A 180 24.69 -1.27 -10.93
N SER A 181 25.49 -0.40 -10.31
CA SER A 181 25.24 0.12 -8.96
C SER A 181 23.98 0.98 -8.89
N THR A 182 23.83 1.92 -9.85
CA THR A 182 22.62 2.73 -10.01
C THR A 182 21.39 1.83 -10.20
N SER A 183 21.51 0.80 -11.02
CA SER A 183 20.42 -0.15 -11.28
C SER A 183 20.02 -0.94 -10.03
N LEU A 184 20.99 -1.33 -9.19
CA LEU A 184 20.71 -2.00 -7.93
C LEU A 184 19.95 -1.08 -6.98
N ILE A 185 20.43 0.16 -6.80
CA ILE A 185 19.76 1.18 -5.97
C ILE A 185 18.33 1.43 -6.47
N TRP A 186 18.16 1.63 -7.78
CA TRP A 186 16.85 1.83 -8.38
C TRP A 186 15.92 0.64 -8.14
N THR A 187 16.42 -0.58 -8.23
CA THR A 187 15.61 -1.79 -8.01
C THR A 187 15.18 -1.91 -6.54
N CYS A 188 16.04 -1.51 -5.59
CA CYS A 188 15.65 -1.39 -4.20
C CYS A 188 14.56 -0.32 -4.00
N ILE A 189 14.69 0.85 -4.64
CA ILE A 189 13.68 1.92 -4.58
C ILE A 189 12.35 1.45 -5.16
N LEU A 190 12.37 0.78 -6.31
CA LEU A 190 11.17 0.22 -6.92
C LEU A 190 10.52 -0.84 -6.04
N SER A 191 11.31 -1.67 -5.37
CA SER A 191 10.84 -2.63 -4.36
C SER A 191 10.22 -1.92 -3.16
N MET A 192 10.82 -0.85 -2.63
CA MET A 192 10.21 -0.08 -1.53
C MET A 192 8.89 0.59 -1.94
N MET A 193 8.86 1.24 -3.09
CA MET A 193 7.69 2.00 -3.55
C MET A 193 6.52 1.10 -3.96
N ARG A 194 6.83 -0.04 -4.59
CA ARG A 194 5.84 -0.86 -5.32
C ARG A 194 5.93 -2.35 -5.04
N GLY A 195 6.73 -2.80 -4.10
CA GLY A 195 6.88 -4.22 -3.77
C GLY A 195 5.77 -4.78 -2.87
N GLY A 196 5.17 -3.96 -2.00
CA GLY A 196 4.01 -4.38 -1.19
C GLY A 196 2.76 -4.63 -2.04
N ASN A 197 1.91 -5.58 -1.61
CA ASN A 197 0.53 -5.73 -2.10
C ASN A 197 -0.35 -4.58 -1.66
N ASP A 198 0.04 -3.91 -0.59
CA ASP A 198 -0.64 -2.72 -0.11
C ASP A 198 0.05 -1.49 -0.66
N GLN A 199 -0.73 -0.59 -1.26
CA GLN A 199 -0.43 0.83 -1.16
C GLN A 199 -0.54 1.25 0.31
N VAL A 200 0.40 0.80 1.16
CA VAL A 200 0.71 1.52 2.38
C VAL A 200 1.78 2.53 2.00
N VAL A 201 1.33 3.67 1.46
CA VAL A 201 2.07 4.90 1.65
C VAL A 201 2.05 5.16 3.16
N MET A 202 3.07 4.67 3.86
CA MET A 202 3.51 5.28 5.09
C MET A 202 4.20 6.56 4.66
N ASP A 203 3.44 7.65 4.60
CA ASP A 203 4.02 8.98 4.51
C ASP A 203 4.84 9.14 5.79
N GLU A 204 6.17 9.26 5.68
CA GLU A 204 7.06 9.52 6.82
C GLU A 204 6.67 10.82 7.56
N ASN A 205 5.86 11.69 6.93
CA ASN A 205 5.28 12.88 7.55
C ASN A 205 3.97 12.61 8.32
N GLU A 206 3.40 11.39 8.31
CA GLU A 206 2.17 11.02 9.02
C GLU A 206 2.39 10.45 10.43
N ILE A 207 3.61 10.46 10.99
CA ILE A 207 3.79 10.33 12.45
C ILE A 207 3.44 11.70 13.09
N VAL A 208 2.16 12.08 13.03
CA VAL A 208 1.67 13.34 13.59
C VAL A 208 1.46 13.18 15.10
N GLY A 209 2.56 13.22 15.85
CA GLY A 209 2.55 13.45 17.29
C GLY A 209 1.64 12.49 18.09
N PRO A 210 1.18 12.89 19.29
CA PRO A 210 0.49 12.00 20.22
C PRO A 210 -0.88 11.46 19.75
N HIS A 211 -1.38 11.82 18.56
CA HIS A 211 -2.76 11.55 18.17
C HIS A 211 -2.89 10.27 17.34
N VAL A 212 -3.90 9.47 17.66
CA VAL A 212 -4.24 8.22 16.97
C VAL A 212 -4.85 8.57 15.62
N SER A 213 -4.10 8.41 14.53
CA SER A 213 -4.61 8.59 13.15
C SER A 213 -5.75 7.62 12.85
N GLY A 214 -6.74 8.02 12.02
CA GLY A 214 -7.85 7.16 11.57
C GLY A 214 -7.44 5.81 10.97
N LYS A 215 -6.19 5.65 10.50
CA LYS A 215 -5.64 4.33 10.12
C LYS A 215 -5.55 3.34 11.29
N THR A 216 -5.43 3.81 12.53
CA THR A 216 -5.38 2.97 13.76
C THR A 216 -6.76 2.42 14.14
N MET A 217 -7.84 3.00 13.59
CA MET A 217 -9.22 2.52 13.77
C MET A 217 -9.70 1.63 12.62
N LYS A 218 -8.89 1.49 11.56
CA LYS A 218 -9.09 0.49 10.52
C LYS A 218 -8.68 -0.87 11.05
N ILE A 219 -9.67 -1.62 11.53
CA ILE A 219 -9.49 -3.04 11.88
C ILE A 219 -9.24 -3.88 10.62
N TYR A 220 -9.61 -3.38 9.43
CA TYR A 220 -9.63 -4.18 8.22
C TYR A 220 -8.91 -3.46 7.08
N SER A 221 -7.62 -3.75 6.90
CA SER A 221 -6.88 -3.42 5.67
C SER A 221 -6.87 -4.57 4.65
N GLY A 222 -7.46 -5.72 5.00
CA GLY A 222 -7.68 -6.85 4.09
C GLY A 222 -9.10 -7.35 4.24
N GLU A 223 -9.79 -7.49 3.10
CA GLU A 223 -11.08 -8.17 2.92
C GLU A 223 -12.15 -7.89 3.99
N TYR A 224 -12.96 -6.85 3.75
CA TYR A 224 -14.23 -6.70 4.45
C TYR A 224 -15.10 -7.91 4.11
N SER A 225 -15.27 -8.85 5.04
CA SER A 225 -16.34 -9.82 5.01
C SER A 225 -17.47 -9.29 5.92
N PRO A 226 -18.61 -8.85 5.36
CA PRO A 226 -19.75 -8.37 6.15
C PRO A 226 -20.34 -9.44 7.10
N ARG A 227 -19.91 -10.70 6.96
CA ARG A 227 -20.57 -11.89 7.49
C ARG A 227 -19.90 -12.52 8.71
N LEU A 228 -18.76 -11.98 9.16
CA LEU A 228 -17.97 -12.63 10.21
C LEU A 228 -17.77 -11.68 11.38
N CYS A 229 -18.86 -11.33 12.07
CA CYS A 229 -18.71 -10.80 13.42
C CYS A 229 -18.03 -11.87 14.28
N PRO A 230 -17.09 -11.54 15.19
CA PRO A 230 -16.41 -12.55 16.02
C PRO A 230 -17.35 -13.48 16.78
N ILE A 231 -18.56 -13.01 17.12
CA ILE A 231 -19.61 -13.80 17.76
C ILE A 231 -20.23 -14.89 16.84
N GLU A 232 -20.20 -14.69 15.52
CA GLU A 232 -20.69 -15.65 14.52
C GLU A 232 -19.64 -16.72 14.18
N LEU A 233 -18.35 -16.38 14.34
CA LEU A 233 -17.24 -17.32 14.16
C LEU A 233 -17.21 -18.37 15.27
N ASP A 234 -17.52 -17.98 16.51
CA ASP A 234 -17.46 -18.85 17.69
C ASP A 234 -18.82 -18.93 18.42
N PRO A 235 -19.88 -19.50 17.80
CA PRO A 235 -21.22 -19.51 18.39
C PRO A 235 -21.31 -20.34 19.69
N HIS A 236 -20.34 -21.21 19.93
CA HIS A 236 -20.27 -22.05 21.13
C HIS A 236 -19.66 -21.32 22.33
N LEU A 237 -18.91 -20.22 22.09
CA LEU A 237 -18.32 -19.40 23.14
C LEU A 237 -19.33 -18.37 23.66
N SER A 238 -19.06 -17.87 24.86
CA SER A 238 -19.77 -16.73 25.43
C SER A 238 -19.01 -15.45 25.15
N HIS A 239 -19.74 -14.37 24.92
CA HIS A 239 -19.18 -13.13 24.37
C HIS A 239 -19.60 -11.93 25.20
N VAL A 240 -18.65 -11.04 25.52
CA VAL A 240 -18.91 -9.77 26.21
C VAL A 240 -18.23 -8.62 25.48
N VAL A 241 -18.89 -7.47 25.51
CA VAL A 241 -18.32 -6.20 25.05
C VAL A 241 -17.96 -5.37 26.27
N VAL A 242 -16.69 -4.98 26.35
CA VAL A 242 -16.14 -4.13 27.40
C VAL A 242 -15.91 -2.75 26.82
N SER A 243 -16.53 -1.74 27.40
CA SER A 243 -16.25 -0.33 27.13
C SER A 243 -15.60 0.28 28.36
N ALA A 244 -14.41 0.85 28.21
CA ALA A 244 -13.72 1.55 29.30
C ALA A 244 -13.35 2.96 28.86
N SER A 245 -13.66 3.95 29.71
CA SER A 245 -13.31 5.34 29.44
C SER A 245 -12.86 6.06 30.70
N GLY A 246 -11.87 6.95 30.59
CA GLY A 246 -11.37 7.76 31.70
C GLY A 246 -10.07 8.46 31.35
N LYS A 247 -9.31 8.89 32.36
CA LYS A 247 -8.03 9.57 32.13
C LYS A 247 -6.97 8.61 31.59
N ASP A 248 -6.26 9.03 30.55
CA ASP A 248 -5.16 8.28 29.98
C ASP A 248 -3.98 8.20 30.95
N LYS A 249 -3.47 6.98 31.12
CA LYS A 249 -2.31 6.66 31.97
C LYS A 249 -1.54 5.53 31.31
N GLY A 250 -0.22 5.56 31.47
CA GLY A 250 0.66 4.49 31.00
C GLY A 250 0.17 3.11 31.46
N GLY A 251 0.14 2.17 30.52
CA GLY A 251 -0.13 0.75 30.78
C GLY A 251 -1.60 0.36 30.98
N ILE A 252 -2.59 1.25 30.74
CA ILE A 252 -4.03 0.87 30.82
C ILE A 252 -4.34 -0.34 29.94
N VAL A 253 -3.94 -0.30 28.66
CA VAL A 253 -4.20 -1.38 27.71
C VAL A 253 -3.52 -2.69 28.16
N SER A 254 -2.28 -2.60 28.63
CA SER A 254 -1.55 -3.77 29.15
C SER A 254 -2.26 -4.40 30.33
N ARG A 255 -2.72 -3.60 31.31
CA ARG A 255 -3.47 -4.10 32.46
C ARG A 255 -4.79 -4.73 32.05
N MET A 256 -5.57 -4.10 31.17
CA MET A 256 -6.85 -4.64 30.70
C MET A 256 -6.68 -5.95 29.94
N ALA A 257 -5.72 -6.02 29.02
CA ALA A 257 -5.41 -7.24 28.30
C ALA A 257 -4.95 -8.36 29.23
N ALA A 258 -4.09 -8.05 30.22
CA ALA A 258 -3.64 -9.00 31.22
C ALA A 258 -4.79 -9.51 32.10
N SER A 259 -5.69 -8.64 32.57
CA SER A 259 -6.86 -9.02 33.39
C SER A 259 -7.81 -9.95 32.62
N VAL A 260 -8.04 -9.69 31.33
CA VAL A 260 -8.86 -10.55 30.47
C VAL A 260 -8.20 -11.92 30.32
N ALA A 261 -6.91 -11.96 29.98
CA ALA A 261 -6.17 -13.21 29.79
C ALA A 261 -6.08 -14.03 31.08
N ALA A 262 -5.80 -13.40 32.22
CA ALA A 262 -5.72 -14.06 33.52
C ALA A 262 -7.05 -14.69 33.96
N ALA A 263 -8.17 -14.10 33.55
CA ALA A 263 -9.50 -14.64 33.79
C ALA A 263 -9.93 -15.70 32.76
N GLY A 264 -9.04 -16.10 31.83
CA GLY A 264 -9.32 -17.10 30.81
C GLY A 264 -10.18 -16.59 29.63
N GLY A 265 -10.32 -15.28 29.49
CA GLY A 265 -10.95 -14.66 28.32
C GLY A 265 -9.96 -14.38 27.20
N ASN A 266 -10.46 -14.31 25.97
CA ASN A 266 -9.70 -13.97 24.78
C ASN A 266 -10.19 -12.66 24.17
N LEU A 267 -9.29 -11.72 23.90
CA LEU A 267 -9.61 -10.47 23.19
C LEU A 267 -9.62 -10.75 21.68
N THR A 268 -10.79 -10.71 21.05
CA THR A 268 -10.89 -11.00 19.61
C THR A 268 -10.89 -9.74 18.74
N THR A 269 -11.41 -8.63 19.26
CA THR A 269 -11.38 -7.34 18.56
C THR A 269 -11.37 -6.19 19.55
N SER A 270 -10.69 -5.10 19.21
CA SER A 270 -10.64 -3.90 20.04
C SER A 270 -10.47 -2.64 19.21
N LYS A 271 -11.12 -1.55 19.63
CA LYS A 271 -10.94 -0.19 19.10
C LYS A 271 -10.63 0.74 20.26
N MET A 272 -9.55 1.51 20.15
CA MET A 272 -9.19 2.51 21.15
C MET A 272 -8.98 3.87 20.53
N HIS A 273 -9.39 4.91 21.25
CA HIS A 273 -9.17 6.28 20.85
C HIS A 273 -8.72 7.11 22.05
N ARG A 274 -7.82 8.06 21.79
CA ARG A 274 -7.34 8.99 22.80
C ARG A 274 -7.51 10.41 22.30
N LEU A 275 -8.16 11.24 23.10
CA LEU A 275 -8.41 12.64 22.80
C LEU A 275 -7.97 13.49 24.00
N GLY A 276 -6.83 14.17 23.87
CA GLY A 276 -6.22 14.89 24.98
C GLY A 276 -5.78 13.95 26.12
N ASP A 277 -6.27 14.21 27.33
CA ASP A 277 -6.05 13.38 28.52
C ASP A 277 -7.12 12.28 28.69
N GLN A 278 -8.08 12.17 27.77
CA GLN A 278 -9.14 11.17 27.80
C GLN A 278 -8.81 9.98 26.93
N PHE A 279 -9.07 8.80 27.45
CA PHE A 279 -8.92 7.51 26.79
C PHE A 279 -10.28 6.80 26.75
N ILE A 280 -10.59 6.19 25.62
CA ILE A 280 -11.71 5.26 25.47
C ILE A 280 -11.26 4.02 24.71
N ILE A 281 -11.74 2.86 25.14
CA ILE A 281 -11.53 1.60 24.46
C ILE A 281 -12.82 0.77 24.47
N LEU A 282 -13.09 0.14 23.33
CA LEU A 282 -14.10 -0.89 23.15
C LEU A 282 -13.38 -2.20 22.85
N MET A 283 -13.73 -3.27 23.56
CA MET A 283 -13.16 -4.60 23.38
C MET A 283 -14.26 -5.63 23.30
N HIS A 284 -14.09 -6.61 22.42
CA HIS A 284 -14.83 -7.84 22.43
C HIS A 284 -13.99 -8.94 23.08
N VAL A 285 -14.57 -9.61 24.06
CA VAL A 285 -13.95 -10.71 24.78
C VAL A 285 -14.82 -11.96 24.58
N SER A 286 -14.23 -13.02 24.05
CA SER A 286 -14.83 -14.35 24.01
C SER A 286 -14.26 -15.23 25.12
N TYR A 287 -15.06 -16.14 25.67
CA TYR A 287 -14.62 -17.09 26.69
C TYR A 287 -15.48 -18.35 26.69
N ASP A 288 -14.90 -19.44 27.17
CA ASP A 288 -15.58 -20.72 27.33
C ASP A 288 -16.30 -20.78 28.68
N LYS A 289 -17.63 -20.79 28.66
CA LYS A 289 -18.48 -20.81 29.86
C LYS A 289 -18.32 -22.08 30.71
N GLU A 290 -17.78 -23.16 30.15
CA GLU A 290 -17.52 -24.40 30.89
C GLU A 290 -16.25 -24.28 31.74
N LYS A 291 -15.29 -23.46 31.32
CA LYS A 291 -13.98 -23.29 31.96
C LYS A 291 -13.89 -22.03 32.82
N VAL A 292 -14.62 -20.98 32.43
CA VAL A 292 -14.55 -19.66 33.06
C VAL A 292 -15.93 -19.28 33.58
N ARG A 293 -16.01 -18.97 34.88
CA ARG A 293 -17.22 -18.40 35.47
C ARG A 293 -17.39 -16.97 35.01
N HIS A 294 -18.54 -16.65 34.43
CA HIS A 294 -18.87 -15.32 33.91
C HIS A 294 -18.63 -14.20 34.93
N LEU A 295 -19.06 -14.39 36.19
CA LEU A 295 -18.89 -13.39 37.24
C LEU A 295 -17.42 -13.11 37.56
N ASP A 296 -16.56 -14.13 37.55
CA ASP A 296 -15.13 -14.00 37.85
C ASP A 296 -14.42 -13.19 36.75
N LEU A 297 -14.78 -13.44 35.48
CA LEU A 297 -14.32 -12.65 34.34
C LEU A 297 -14.75 -11.18 34.46
N LEU A 298 -16.03 -10.94 34.74
CA LEU A 298 -16.55 -9.58 34.89
C LEU A 298 -15.86 -8.81 36.03
N GLN A 299 -15.62 -9.47 37.16
CA GLN A 299 -14.94 -8.87 38.31
C GLN A 299 -13.46 -8.58 38.01
N SER A 300 -12.74 -9.52 37.38
CA SER A 300 -11.35 -9.30 36.96
C SER A 300 -11.21 -8.06 36.09
N ILE A 301 -12.08 -7.92 35.09
CA ILE A 301 -12.06 -6.77 34.18
C ILE A 301 -12.41 -5.47 34.92
N ARG A 302 -13.46 -5.47 35.75
CA ARG A 302 -13.88 -4.27 36.52
C ARG A 302 -12.81 -3.78 37.50
N ASN A 303 -12.06 -4.69 38.10
CA ASN A 303 -11.03 -4.36 39.09
C ASN A 303 -9.71 -3.89 38.46
N THR A 304 -9.62 -3.80 37.13
CA THR A 304 -8.39 -3.42 36.44
C THR A 304 -7.94 -1.99 36.72
N SER A 305 -8.88 -1.08 36.96
CA SER A 305 -8.57 0.33 37.22
C SER A 305 -9.75 1.02 37.90
N GLU A 306 -9.49 1.67 39.03
CA GLU A 306 -10.48 2.53 39.71
C GLU A 306 -10.72 3.85 38.95
N ASP A 307 -9.72 4.30 38.17
CA ASP A 307 -9.80 5.54 37.40
C ASP A 307 -10.65 5.44 36.11
N LEU A 308 -11.10 4.23 35.74
CA LEU A 308 -11.83 4.00 34.49
C LEU A 308 -13.28 3.67 34.79
N VAL A 309 -14.18 4.28 34.02
CA VAL A 309 -15.58 3.85 33.96
C VAL A 309 -15.66 2.66 33.02
N ILE A 310 -15.78 1.46 33.59
CA ILE A 310 -15.85 0.20 32.85
C ILE A 310 -17.30 -0.27 32.79
N LYS A 311 -17.85 -0.40 31.58
CA LYS A 311 -19.15 -1.01 31.29
C LYS A 311 -18.93 -2.33 30.57
N ILE A 312 -19.59 -3.38 31.02
CA ILE A 312 -19.51 -4.70 30.39
C ILE A 312 -20.91 -5.16 30.05
N ASN A 313 -21.14 -5.46 28.79
CA ASN A 313 -22.41 -5.98 28.28
C ASN A 313 -22.20 -7.38 27.74
N THR A 314 -23.02 -8.34 28.17
CA THR A 314 -23.03 -9.66 27.54
C THR A 314 -23.79 -9.57 26.22
N ILE A 315 -23.18 -10.06 25.15
CA ILE A 315 -23.79 -10.07 23.83
C ILE A 315 -24.10 -11.50 23.43
N GLN A 316 -25.22 -11.69 22.73
CA GLN A 316 -25.62 -13.01 22.22
C GLN A 316 -25.54 -13.00 20.69
N PRO A 317 -25.25 -14.16 20.07
CA PRO A 317 -25.42 -14.32 18.64
C PRO A 317 -26.84 -13.92 18.24
N ARG A 318 -27.00 -13.29 17.08
CA ARG A 318 -28.33 -12.92 16.57
C ARG A 318 -29.18 -14.19 16.44
N LYS A 319 -30.34 -14.22 17.10
CA LYS A 319 -31.32 -15.31 16.99
C LYS A 319 -32.29 -14.99 15.86
N THR A 320 -31.88 -15.19 14.60
CA THR A 320 -32.80 -15.00 13.46
C THR A 320 -32.80 -16.23 12.56
N ASN A 321 -34.00 -16.79 12.31
CA ASN A 321 -34.26 -17.77 11.24
C ASN A 321 -34.20 -17.13 9.83
N VAL A 322 -33.85 -15.85 9.76
CA VAL A 322 -33.70 -15.08 8.53
C VAL A 322 -32.25 -14.63 8.51
N ARG A 323 -31.48 -15.18 7.57
CA ARG A 323 -30.17 -14.65 7.19
C ARG A 323 -30.47 -13.25 6.63
N GLU A 324 -30.10 -12.19 7.35
CA GLU A 324 -30.24 -10.84 6.78
C GLU A 324 -29.53 -10.82 5.41
N LYS A 325 -30.13 -10.09 4.47
CA LYS A 325 -29.57 -9.84 3.16
C LYS A 325 -28.15 -9.32 3.38
N ALA A 326 -27.13 -9.95 2.80
CA ALA A 326 -25.79 -9.38 2.84
C ALA A 326 -25.85 -7.98 2.23
N PRO A 327 -25.08 -6.99 2.73
CA PRO A 327 -25.00 -5.71 2.04
C PRO A 327 -24.58 -6.01 0.61
N GLU A 328 -25.30 -5.47 -0.38
CA GLU A 328 -24.99 -5.69 -1.79
C GLU A 328 -23.76 -4.90 -2.22
N VAL A 329 -23.48 -3.79 -1.52
CA VAL A 329 -22.39 -2.88 -1.85
C VAL A 329 -21.68 -2.41 -0.60
N LEU A 330 -20.35 -2.33 -0.70
CA LEU A 330 -19.47 -1.76 0.32
C LEU A 330 -18.72 -0.60 -0.29
N PHE A 331 -18.54 0.47 0.47
CA PHE A 331 -17.79 1.63 0.01
C PHE A 331 -16.93 2.25 1.08
N ASN A 332 -15.93 3.00 0.62
CA ASN A 332 -15.12 3.91 1.41
C ASN A 332 -15.23 5.32 0.80
N LEU A 333 -15.63 6.29 1.61
CA LEU A 333 -15.62 7.70 1.29
C LEU A 333 -14.45 8.38 2.01
N HIS A 334 -13.57 9.00 1.24
CA HIS A 334 -12.50 9.86 1.76
C HIS A 334 -12.72 11.29 1.31
N SER A 335 -12.90 12.21 2.27
CA SER A 335 -13.20 13.63 2.02
C SER A 335 -12.18 14.55 2.69
N ILE A 336 -11.75 15.59 1.97
CA ILE A 336 -10.84 16.64 2.43
C ILE A 336 -11.43 17.98 2.02
N GLY A 337 -11.71 18.84 3.00
CA GLY A 337 -12.29 20.17 2.76
C GLY A 337 -11.86 21.21 3.78
N PRO A 338 -12.34 22.45 3.64
CA PRO A 338 -12.20 23.45 4.70
C PRO A 338 -12.95 23.01 5.96
N ASP A 339 -12.45 23.42 7.13
CA ASP A 339 -13.14 23.18 8.40
C ASP A 339 -14.42 24.03 8.47
N ARG A 340 -15.57 23.38 8.32
CA ARG A 340 -16.90 23.99 8.34
C ARG A 340 -17.78 23.27 9.37
N LYS A 341 -18.64 24.05 10.03
CA LYS A 341 -19.63 23.50 10.96
C LYS A 341 -20.59 22.57 10.22
N GLY A 342 -20.81 21.38 10.78
CA GLY A 342 -21.83 20.44 10.28
C GLY A 342 -21.42 19.53 9.14
N VAL A 343 -20.14 19.48 8.75
CA VAL A 343 -19.66 18.57 7.68
C VAL A 343 -20.05 17.11 7.96
N VAL A 344 -19.77 16.61 9.17
CA VAL A 344 -20.13 15.23 9.57
C VAL A 344 -21.65 15.02 9.57
N ALA A 345 -22.41 16.02 10.03
CA ALA A 345 -23.86 15.94 10.08
C ALA A 345 -24.47 15.85 8.67
N GLN A 346 -23.96 16.62 7.70
CA GLN A 346 -24.43 16.56 6.32
C GLN A 346 -24.14 15.22 5.66
N TYR A 347 -22.95 14.64 5.88
CA TYR A 347 -22.66 13.29 5.40
C TYR A 347 -23.59 12.26 6.05
N ALA A 348 -23.74 12.29 7.38
CA ALA A 348 -24.59 11.35 8.11
C ALA A 348 -26.07 11.44 7.67
N GLU A 349 -26.59 12.65 7.48
CA GLU A 349 -27.95 12.87 6.99
C GLU A 349 -28.13 12.38 5.55
N ALA A 350 -27.14 12.60 4.69
CA ALA A 350 -27.17 12.11 3.31
C ALA A 350 -27.17 10.57 3.26
N PHE A 351 -26.32 9.91 4.04
CA PHE A 351 -26.33 8.45 4.13
C PHE A 351 -27.67 7.93 4.67
N HIS A 352 -28.20 8.56 5.72
CA HIS A 352 -29.49 8.16 6.30
C HIS A 352 -30.66 8.29 5.31
N LYS A 353 -30.71 9.36 4.51
CA LYS A 353 -31.77 9.56 3.49
C LYS A 353 -31.76 8.51 2.39
N HIS A 354 -30.60 7.92 2.10
CA HIS A 354 -30.44 6.84 1.12
C HIS A 354 -30.45 5.44 1.76
N ASP A 355 -30.79 5.34 3.05
CA ASP A 355 -30.81 4.06 3.79
C ASP A 355 -29.45 3.33 3.73
N ILE A 356 -28.37 4.12 3.71
CA ILE A 356 -26.99 3.63 3.69
C ILE A 356 -26.48 3.58 5.13
N ASN A 357 -25.89 2.46 5.53
CA ASN A 357 -25.34 2.29 6.87
C ASN A 357 -23.89 2.80 6.96
N ILE A 358 -23.57 3.44 8.08
CA ILE A 358 -22.21 3.88 8.42
C ILE A 358 -21.60 2.83 9.35
N GLU A 359 -20.61 2.10 8.85
CA GLU A 359 -19.91 1.05 9.61
C GLU A 359 -18.73 1.61 10.40
N HIS A 360 -18.08 2.62 9.84
CA HIS A 360 -16.99 3.32 10.46
C HIS A 360 -16.95 4.77 10.02
N LEU A 361 -16.67 5.68 10.95
CA LEU A 361 -16.43 7.08 10.69
C LEU A 361 -15.24 7.54 11.52
N SER A 362 -14.29 8.19 10.86
CA SER A 362 -13.18 8.92 11.48
C SER A 362 -13.13 10.32 10.90
N SER A 363 -12.81 11.30 11.72
CA SER A 363 -12.59 12.66 11.26
C SER A 363 -11.43 13.31 12.01
N ASP A 364 -10.64 14.08 11.28
CA ASP A 364 -9.39 14.65 11.75
C ASP A 364 -9.23 16.08 11.21
N LEU A 365 -8.83 17.01 12.08
CA LEU A 365 -8.38 18.34 11.65
C LEU A 365 -6.87 18.27 11.40
N LYS A 366 -6.44 18.47 10.15
CA LYS A 366 -5.04 18.43 9.73
C LYS A 366 -4.57 19.81 9.23
N VAL A 367 -3.27 20.07 9.32
CA VAL A 367 -2.63 21.22 8.67
C VAL A 367 -1.82 20.71 7.50
N VAL A 368 -2.22 21.06 6.27
CA VAL A 368 -1.57 20.64 5.04
C VAL A 368 -1.10 21.89 4.30
N ASN A 369 0.20 22.00 4.06
CA ASN A 369 0.82 23.17 3.41
C ASN A 369 0.48 24.52 4.09
N GLY A 370 0.34 24.53 5.42
CA GLY A 370 -0.01 25.72 6.20
C GLY A 370 -1.51 26.03 6.26
N GLU A 371 -2.36 25.30 5.54
CA GLU A 371 -3.81 25.45 5.58
C GLU A 371 -4.45 24.41 6.49
N ARG A 372 -5.45 24.82 7.28
CA ARG A 372 -6.28 23.89 8.06
C ARG A 372 -7.29 23.22 7.14
N VAL A 373 -7.28 21.89 7.13
CA VAL A 373 -8.21 21.06 6.38
C VAL A 373 -8.87 20.06 7.32
N PHE A 374 -10.16 19.84 7.10
CA PHE A 374 -10.93 18.83 7.80
C PHE A 374 -11.01 17.59 6.90
N VAL A 375 -10.55 16.46 7.44
CA VAL A 375 -10.50 15.17 6.76
C VAL A 375 -11.57 14.27 7.38
N VAL A 376 -12.32 13.58 6.53
CA VAL A 376 -13.37 12.65 6.93
C VAL A 376 -13.21 11.35 6.15
N ASP A 377 -13.08 10.25 6.88
CA ASP A 377 -13.03 8.88 6.35
C ASP A 377 -14.26 8.13 6.84
N ILE A 378 -15.04 7.60 5.90
CA ILE A 378 -16.27 6.85 6.19
C ILE A 378 -16.23 5.52 5.44
N ASP A 379 -16.43 4.42 6.16
CA ASP A 379 -16.74 3.12 5.57
C ASP A 379 -18.22 2.84 5.79
N GLY A 380 -18.89 2.37 4.75
CA GLY A 380 -20.32 2.10 4.80
C GLY A 380 -20.74 0.92 3.94
N SER A 381 -21.96 0.47 4.21
CA SER A 381 -22.58 -0.67 3.56
C SER A 381 -23.98 -0.29 3.07
N ASP A 382 -24.38 -0.83 1.92
CA ASP A 382 -25.69 -0.60 1.31
C ASP A 382 -26.35 -1.94 0.96
N PHE A 383 -27.60 -2.09 1.39
CA PHE A 383 -28.44 -3.28 1.20
C PHE A 383 -29.42 -3.14 0.01
N ASN A 384 -29.53 -1.94 -0.56
CA ASN A 384 -30.47 -1.59 -1.63
C ASN A 384 -29.84 -1.63 -3.04
N GLY A 385 -28.55 -1.97 -3.12
CA GLY A 385 -27.86 -2.30 -4.36
C GLY A 385 -27.14 -1.15 -5.04
N ARG A 386 -26.44 -1.46 -6.14
CA ARG A 386 -25.48 -0.54 -6.78
C ARG A 386 -26.12 0.73 -7.34
N ALA A 387 -27.39 0.68 -7.73
CA ALA A 387 -28.10 1.86 -8.24
C ALA A 387 -28.26 2.96 -7.18
N ASN A 388 -28.51 2.59 -5.92
CA ASN A 388 -28.67 3.54 -4.80
C ASN A 388 -27.35 4.26 -4.49
N ILE A 389 -26.22 3.56 -4.58
CA ILE A 389 -24.88 4.18 -4.47
C ILE A 389 -24.57 5.12 -5.62
N GLU A 390 -24.97 4.82 -6.85
CA GLU A 390 -24.78 5.74 -7.99
C GLU A 390 -25.63 7.01 -7.81
N GLU A 391 -26.87 6.91 -7.34
CA GLU A 391 -27.69 8.07 -6.99
C GLU A 391 -27.06 8.90 -5.85
N PHE A 392 -26.50 8.22 -4.85
CA PHE A 392 -25.77 8.88 -3.78
C PHE A 392 -24.53 9.62 -4.30
N LYS A 393 -23.83 9.14 -5.34
CA LYS A 393 -22.70 9.87 -5.94
C LYS A 393 -23.12 11.21 -6.53
N ASP A 394 -24.27 11.26 -7.19
CA ASP A 394 -24.80 12.53 -7.72
C ASP A 394 -25.11 13.51 -6.58
N LYS A 395 -25.66 13.00 -5.47
CA LYS A 395 -25.90 13.83 -4.29
C LYS A 395 -24.60 14.25 -3.61
N LEU A 396 -23.58 13.39 -3.61
CA LEU A 396 -22.26 13.69 -3.08
C LEU A 396 -21.61 14.86 -3.83
N GLU A 397 -21.79 15.00 -5.14
CA GLU A 397 -21.32 16.18 -5.89
C GLU A 397 -22.00 17.47 -5.43
N THR A 398 -23.28 17.40 -5.06
CA THR A 398 -23.99 18.55 -4.46
C THR A 398 -23.39 18.91 -3.10
N ILE A 399 -23.17 17.91 -2.24
CA ILE A 399 -22.55 18.10 -0.92
C ILE A 399 -21.13 18.66 -1.05
N LYS A 400 -20.35 18.21 -2.03
CA LYS A 400 -19.01 18.75 -2.31
C LYS A 400 -19.06 20.24 -2.61
N LYS A 401 -20.05 20.66 -3.41
CA LYS A 401 -20.23 22.07 -3.78
C LYS A 401 -20.65 22.91 -2.57
N ASP A 402 -21.63 22.44 -1.80
CA ASP A 402 -22.16 23.17 -0.65
C ASP A 402 -21.14 23.31 0.49
N LEU A 403 -20.30 22.30 0.69
CA LEU A 403 -19.25 22.28 1.71
C LEU A 403 -17.89 22.80 1.21
N GLU A 404 -17.79 23.17 -0.07
CA GLU A 404 -16.52 23.55 -0.73
C GLU A 404 -15.40 22.53 -0.52
N VAL A 405 -15.75 21.24 -0.54
CA VAL A 405 -14.82 20.13 -0.32
C VAL A 405 -13.83 20.07 -1.48
N LYS A 406 -12.54 20.14 -1.18
CA LYS A 406 -11.46 20.11 -2.19
C LYS A 406 -11.38 18.75 -2.87
N THR A 407 -11.62 17.67 -2.14
CA THR A 407 -11.57 16.31 -2.68
C THR A 407 -12.51 15.42 -1.89
N ALA A 408 -13.46 14.77 -2.56
CA ALA A 408 -14.18 13.65 -1.98
C ALA A 408 -14.20 12.48 -2.96
N LYS A 409 -13.63 11.35 -2.55
CA LYS A 409 -13.46 10.14 -3.35
C LYS A 409 -14.29 9.04 -2.73
N LEU A 410 -15.29 8.55 -3.47
CA LEU A 410 -16.06 7.38 -3.11
C LEU A 410 -15.50 6.18 -3.88
N LYS A 411 -14.94 5.22 -3.16
CA LYS A 411 -14.49 3.93 -3.72
C LYS A 411 -15.52 2.88 -3.37
N VAL A 412 -16.00 2.16 -4.38
CA VAL A 412 -16.99 1.09 -4.23
C VAL A 412 -16.31 -0.24 -4.50
N SER A 413 -16.54 -1.24 -3.64
CA SER A 413 -16.01 -2.59 -3.84
C SER A 413 -16.60 -3.22 -5.11
N ASN A 414 -15.74 -3.85 -5.92
CA ASN A 414 -16.15 -4.57 -7.13
C ASN A 414 -16.44 -6.06 -6.87
N LYS A 415 -16.10 -6.59 -5.68
CA LYS A 415 -16.45 -7.96 -5.30
C LYS A 415 -17.93 -7.98 -4.92
N ASP A 416 -18.66 -8.95 -5.46
CA ASP A 416 -20.02 -9.26 -5.00
C ASP A 416 -19.92 -9.83 -3.57
N PRO A 417 -20.37 -9.10 -2.54
CA PRO A 417 -20.34 -9.58 -1.15
C PRO A 417 -21.25 -10.80 -0.92
N SER A 418 -22.02 -11.24 -1.92
CA SER A 418 -22.77 -12.49 -1.89
C SER A 418 -21.95 -13.74 -2.28
N ALA A 419 -20.77 -13.56 -2.91
CA ALA A 419 -19.95 -14.64 -3.47
C ALA A 419 -18.88 -15.23 -2.50
N GLU A 420 -18.69 -14.63 -1.32
CA GLU A 420 -17.91 -15.17 -0.17
C GLU A 420 -18.87 -15.59 0.95
#